data_AF-A0A9X5X603-F1
#
_entry.id   AF-A0A9X5X603-F1
#
_cell.length_a   1.000
_cell.length_b   1.000
_cell.length_c   1.000
_cell.angle_alpha   90.00
_cell.angle_beta   90.00
_cell.angle_gamma   90.00
#
_symmetry.space_group_name_H-M   'P 1'
#
loop_
_entity.id
_entity.type
_entity.pdbx_description
1 polymer ?
#
loop_
_entity_poly.entity_id
_entity_poly.type
_entity_poly.pdbx_seq_one_letter_code
_entity_poly.pdbx_strand_id
1 'polypeptide(L)' 'MTSEITLFVNPTAGRGRGAHAAQPAASALRAAGFSVRTILGENAEDALTRARAAVEGGTGALIAVGGDGMA' A
#
# COMPACT_ATOMS: atom_id res chain seq x y z
N MET A 1 -15.74 -14.69 -2.17
CA MET A 1 -14.62 -14.37 -1.27
C MET A 1 -13.97 -13.11 -1.79
N THR A 2 -13.95 -12.04 -1.00
CA THR A 2 -13.25 -10.81 -1.38
C THR A 2 -11.78 -11.00 -1.02
N SER A 3 -10.90 -11.06 -2.01
CA SER A 3 -9.46 -11.14 -1.75
C SER A 3 -9.01 -9.86 -1.05
N GLU A 4 -8.23 -10.00 0.02
CA GLU A 4 -7.64 -8.88 0.72
C GLU A 4 -6.44 -8.35 -0.06
N ILE A 5 -6.42 -7.04 -0.27
CA ILE A 5 -5.33 -6.32 -0.92
C ILE A 5 -4.76 -5.33 0.07
N THR A 6 -3.44 -5.39 0.26
CA THR A 6 -2.72 -4.40 1.05
C THR A 6 -2.14 -3.35 0.12
N LEU A 7 -2.59 -2.11 0.29
CA LEU A 7 -2.04 -0.94 -0.38
C LEU A 7 -0.98 -0.31 0.52
N PHE A 8 0.28 -0.43 0.13
CA PHE A 8 1.42 0.15 0.81
C PHE A 8 1.76 1.51 0.18
N VAL A 9 1.91 2.55 1.00
CA VAL A 9 2.24 3.91 0.53
C VAL A 9 3.60 4.32 1.08
N ASN A 10 4.55 4.60 0.20
CA ASN A 10 5.85 5.13 0.63
C ASN A 10 5.70 6.62 1.00
N PRO A 11 5.92 7.00 2.28
CA PRO A 11 5.76 8.38 2.74
C PRO A 11 6.67 9.38 2.00
N THR A 12 7.81 8.93 1.48
CA THR A 12 8.77 9.79 0.76
C THR A 12 8.40 10.00 -0.71
N ALA A 13 7.43 9.25 -1.24
CA ALA A 13 7.04 9.33 -2.64
C ALA A 13 6.44 10.70 -3.01
N GLY A 14 6.93 11.28 -4.10
CA GLY A 14 6.35 12.46 -4.73
C GLY A 14 6.41 13.75 -3.90
N ARG A 15 7.33 13.87 -2.93
CA ARG A 15 7.39 14.97 -1.94
C ARG A 15 6.11 15.07 -1.09
N GLY A 16 5.63 13.96 -0.55
CA GLY A 16 4.38 13.90 0.23
C GLY A 16 3.10 13.75 -0.61
N ARG A 17 3.23 13.61 -1.94
CA ARG A 17 2.09 13.34 -2.83
C ARG A 17 1.70 11.86 -2.89
N GLY A 18 2.52 10.94 -2.37
CA GLY A 18 2.20 9.51 -2.31
C GLY A 18 0.86 9.22 -1.63
N ALA A 19 0.54 9.94 -0.56
CA ALA A 19 -0.75 9.85 0.14
C ALA A 19 -1.93 10.29 -0.74
N HIS A 20 -1.73 11.26 -1.63
CA HIS A 20 -2.77 11.69 -2.58
C HIS A 20 -3.05 10.66 -3.67
N ALA A 21 -2.07 9.84 -4.07
CA ALA A 21 -2.28 8.76 -5.04
C ALA A 21 -2.89 7.51 -4.39
N ALA A 22 -2.65 7.29 -3.09
CA ALA A 22 -3.15 6.14 -2.35
C ALA A 22 -4.67 6.11 -2.25
N GLN A 23 -5.31 7.27 -2.04
CA GLN A 23 -6.77 7.36 -1.91
C GLN A 23 -7.51 6.96 -3.21
N PRO A 24 -7.18 7.52 -4.38
CA PRO A 24 -7.75 7.08 -5.66
C PRO A 24 -7.51 5.59 -5.94
N ALA A 25 -6.31 5.08 -5.68
CA ALA A 25 -6.00 3.66 -5.88
C ALA A 25 -6.83 2.76 -4.96
N ALA A 26 -6.94 3.09 -3.66
CA ALA A 26 -7.77 2.34 -2.73
C ALA A 26 -9.25 2.39 -3.09
N SER A 27 -9.74 3.55 -3.54
CA SER A 27 -11.12 3.74 -3.98
C SER A 27 -11.44 2.86 -5.20
N ALA A 28 -10.58 2.84 -6.21
CA ALA A 28 -10.75 2.02 -7.41
C ALA A 28 -10.76 0.51 -7.08
N LEU A 29 -9.85 0.06 -6.21
CA LEU A 29 -9.79 -1.35 -5.79
C LEU A 29 -11.02 -1.78 -4.98
N ARG A 30 -11.52 -0.91 -4.10
CA ARG A 30 -12.78 -1.18 -3.36
C ARG A 30 -13.98 -1.21 -4.30
N ALA A 31 -14.04 -0.30 -5.28
CA ALA A 31 -15.09 -0.28 -6.29
C ALA A 31 -15.09 -1.56 -7.16
N ALA A 32 -13.91 -2.15 -7.37
CA ALA A 32 -13.76 -3.45 -8.03
C ALA A 32 -14.12 -4.67 -7.15
N GLY A 33 -14.54 -4.45 -5.89
CA GLY A 33 -14.99 -5.51 -4.98
C GLY A 33 -13.90 -6.12 -4.10
N PHE A 34 -12.70 -5.54 -4.05
CA PHE A 34 -11.63 -6.01 -3.16
C PHE A 34 -11.73 -5.40 -1.76
N SER A 35 -11.32 -6.16 -0.75
CA SER A 35 -11.08 -5.59 0.58
C SER A 35 -9.72 -4.92 0.58
N VAL A 36 -9.66 -3.62 0.87
CA VAL A 36 -8.40 -2.85 0.76
C VAL A 36 -7.99 -2.29 2.11
N ARG A 37 -6.84 -2.76 2.60
CA ARG A 37 -6.17 -2.23 3.79
C ARG A 37 -5.01 -1.35 3.36
N THR A 38 -4.97 -0.11 3.83
CA THR A 38 -3.86 0.81 3.54
C THR A 38 -2.87 0.80 4.70
N ILE A 39 -1.59 0.64 4.39
CA ILE A 39 -0.49 0.73 5.34
C ILE A 39 0.39 1.92 4.94
N LEU A 40 0.58 2.83 5.87
CA LEU A 40 1.53 3.93 5.77
C LEU A 40 2.79 3.54 6.56
N GLY A 41 3.95 3.57 5.92
CA GLY A 41 5.23 3.47 6.62
C GLY A 41 5.65 4.85 7.13
N GLU A 42 6.35 4.90 8.25
CA GLU A 42 6.96 6.14 8.77
C GLU A 42 8.32 6.41 8.13
N ASN A 43 9.04 5.35 7.77
CA ASN A 43 10.33 5.36 7.08
C ASN A 43 10.48 4.05 6.26
N ALA A 44 11.60 3.86 5.56
CA ALA A 44 11.82 2.71 4.68
C ALA A 44 11.86 1.36 5.42
N GLU A 45 12.45 1.30 6.62
CA GLU A 45 12.54 0.06 7.41
C GLU A 45 11.18 -0.35 7.99
N ASP A 46 10.44 0.62 8.53
CA ASP A 46 9.07 0.41 9.03
C ASP A 46 8.13 -0.01 7.88
N ALA A 47 8.26 0.64 6.72
CA ALA A 47 7.56 0.26 5.50
C ALA A 47 7.80 -1.20 5.11
N LEU A 48 9.07 -1.64 5.08
CA LEU A 48 9.43 -3.00 4.73
C LEU A 48 8.89 -4.01 5.76
N THR A 49 8.99 -3.69 7.04
CA THR A 49 8.50 -4.53 8.14
C THR A 49 6.99 -4.77 8.03
N ARG A 50 6.22 -3.70 7.81
CA ARG A 50 4.76 -3.80 7.68
C ARG A 50 4.33 -4.50 6.40
N ALA A 51 5.06 -4.30 5.30
CA ALA A 51 4.84 -5.02 4.05
C ALA A 51 5.01 -6.54 4.24
N ARG A 52 6.08 -6.97 4.92
CA ARG A 52 6.31 -8.39 5.25
C ARG A 52 5.19 -8.96 6.12
N ALA A 53 4.81 -8.24 7.17
CA ALA A 53 3.72 -8.67 8.06
C ALA A 53 2.38 -8.82 7.30
N ALA A 54 2.10 -7.99 6.29
CA ALA A 54 0.90 -8.12 5.47
C ALA A 54 0.92 -9.37 4.57
N VAL A 55 2.09 -9.70 4.01
CA VAL A 55 2.28 -10.93 3.22
C VAL A 55 2.16 -12.17 4.11
N GLU A 56 2.81 -12.18 5.27
CA GLU A 56 2.70 -13.25 6.26
C GLU A 56 1.25 -13.42 6.78
N GLY A 57 0.51 -12.32 6.88
CA GLY A 57 -0.92 -12.30 7.22
C GLY A 57 -1.85 -12.87 6.15
N GLY A 58 -1.32 -13.27 4.98
CA GLY A 58 -2.09 -13.92 3.92
C GLY A 58 -2.80 -12.96 2.97
N THR A 59 -2.30 -11.72 2.83
CA THR A 59 -2.84 -10.79 1.84
C THR A 59 -2.76 -11.40 0.44
N GLY A 60 -3.83 -11.28 -0.35
CA GLY A 60 -3.88 -11.81 -1.70
C GLY A 60 -3.05 -11.00 -2.70
N ALA A 61 -2.80 -9.72 -2.40
CA ALA A 61 -1.87 -8.88 -3.15
C ALA A 61 -1.30 -7.75 -2.27
N LEU A 62 -0.03 -7.42 -2.48
CA LEU A 62 0.63 -6.24 -1.92
C LEU A 62 0.93 -5.26 -3.06
N ILE A 63 0.42 -4.04 -2.97
CA ILE A 63 0.57 -3.00 -3.99
C ILE A 63 1.33 -1.83 -3.39
N ALA A 64 2.49 -1.49 -3.96
CA ALA A 64 3.26 -0.32 -3.57
C ALA A 64 2.83 0.92 -4.37
N VAL A 65 2.50 2.01 -3.67
CA VAL A 65 2.14 3.31 -4.24
C VAL A 65 3.27 4.29 -3.93
N GLY A 66 4.02 4.65 -4.96
CA GLY A 66 5.09 5.62 -4.86
C GLY A 66 5.79 5.89 -6.19
N GLY A 67 6.74 6.82 -6.18
CA GLY A 67 7.69 6.98 -7.28
C GLY A 67 8.77 5.91 -7.24
N ASP A 68 9.69 5.97 -8.19
CA ASP A 68 10.86 5.10 -8.40
C ASP A 68 11.90 5.09 -7.27
N GLY A 69 11.65 5.77 -6.14
CA GLY A 69 12.47 5.74 -4.93
C GLY A 69 12.45 4.40 -4.15
N MET A 70 12.34 3.28 -4.86
CA MET A 70 12.64 1.92 -4.40
C MET A 70 14.08 1.57 -4.81
N ALA A 71 15.03 2.41 -4.40
CA ALA A 71 16.46 2.20 -4.55
C ALA A 71 17.09 2.07 -3.16
#